data_AF-A0A4Y2X3U1-F1
#
_entry.id   AF-A0A4Y2X3U1-F1
#
_cell.length_a   1.000
_cell.length_b   1.000
_cell.length_c   1.000
_cell.angle_alpha   90.00
_cell.angle_beta   90.00
_cell.angle_gamma   90.00
#
_symmetry.space_group_name_H-M   'P 1'
#
loop_
_entity.id
_entity.type
_entity.pdbx_description
1 polymer ?
#
loop_
_entity_poly.entity_id
_entity_poly.type
_entity_poly.pdbx_seq_one_letter_code
_entity_poly.pdbx_strand_id
1 'polypeptide(L)'
;MSLHIQENTNNKVDNQDGIVNTLEEIFPPLIVKQLSPPILSLLSKYSHVFSKNKYDVGKIRIEPTRINLTSDLPVSQRAYRTSATEEVEINKQVKNLLAAGLIKESNSCYSSPVTLA
;
A
#
# COMPACT_ATOMS: atom_id res chain seq x y z
N MET A 1 27.51 36.76 -8.23
CA MET A 1 26.19 37.02 -8.84
C MET A 1 25.17 36.26 -8.02
N SER A 2 24.49 36.97 -7.12
CA SER A 2 23.44 36.43 -6.26
C SER A 2 22.14 36.30 -7.03
N LEU A 3 21.45 35.18 -6.91
CA LEU A 3 20.02 35.08 -7.23
C LEU A 3 19.31 34.52 -6.00
N HIS A 4 18.46 35.35 -5.42
CA HIS A 4 17.62 35.08 -4.27
C HIS A 4 16.20 34.75 -4.77
N ILE A 5 15.78 33.53 -4.45
CA ILE A 5 14.44 33.02 -4.07
C ILE A 5 13.21 33.49 -4.88
N GLN A 6 12.45 32.50 -5.36
CA GLN A 6 11.01 32.45 -5.12
C GLN A 6 10.56 31.01 -4.87
N GLU A 7 10.22 30.74 -3.61
CA GLU A 7 9.50 29.54 -3.17
C GLU A 7 8.12 29.55 -3.85
N ASN A 8 7.86 28.53 -4.66
CA ASN A 8 6.54 28.31 -5.22
C ASN A 8 5.76 27.37 -4.30
N THR A 9 5.03 27.95 -3.34
CA THR A 9 4.00 27.27 -2.56
C THR A 9 2.74 27.09 -3.40
N ASN A 10 2.73 26.09 -4.29
CA ASN A 10 1.49 25.61 -4.87
C ASN A 10 0.94 24.49 -3.99
N ASN A 11 0.20 24.91 -2.96
CA ASN A 11 -0.74 24.08 -2.22
C ASN A 11 -1.82 23.60 -3.19
N LYS A 12 -1.57 22.46 -3.84
CA LYS A 12 -2.64 21.71 -4.48
C LYS A 12 -3.34 20.91 -3.41
N VAL A 13 -4.46 21.46 -2.95
CA VAL A 13 -5.51 20.73 -2.24
C VAL A 13 -5.97 19.64 -3.21
N ASP A 14 -5.38 18.45 -3.10
CA ASP A 14 -5.94 17.29 -3.75
C ASP A 14 -7.19 16.92 -2.96
N ASN A 15 -8.32 17.15 -3.64
CA ASN A 15 -9.66 16.84 -3.21
C ASN A 15 -9.68 15.47 -2.54
N GLN A 16 -10.25 15.44 -1.33
CA GLN A 16 -10.85 14.24 -0.80
C GLN A 16 -12.04 13.92 -1.69
N ASP A 17 -11.79 13.25 -2.82
CA ASP A 17 -12.80 12.45 -3.48
C ASP A 17 -13.02 11.24 -2.56
N GLY A 18 -13.75 11.50 -1.49
CA GLY A 18 -14.29 10.50 -0.61
C GLY A 18 -15.24 9.67 -1.44
N ILE A 19 -14.71 8.62 -2.05
CA ILE A 19 -15.51 7.47 -2.42
C ILE A 19 -16.07 6.98 -1.09
N VAL A 20 -17.30 7.41 -0.80
CA VAL A 20 -18.13 6.89 0.27
C VAL A 20 -18.51 5.49 -0.19
N ASN A 21 -17.62 4.54 0.03
CA ASN A 21 -17.90 3.14 -0.17
C ASN A 21 -19.09 2.79 0.73
N THR A 22 -20.15 2.27 0.13
CA THR A 22 -21.33 1.81 0.85
C THR A 22 -20.95 0.65 1.77
N LEU A 23 -21.68 0.50 2.87
CA LEU A 23 -21.43 -0.54 3.88
C LEU A 23 -21.40 -1.97 3.30
N GLU A 24 -22.07 -2.16 2.16
CA GLU A 24 -22.16 -3.40 1.38
C GLU A 24 -20.85 -3.79 0.70
N GLU A 25 -19.94 -2.85 0.44
CA GLU A 25 -18.61 -3.15 -0.13
C GLU A 25 -17.64 -3.66 0.94
N ILE A 26 -17.84 -3.26 2.20
CA ILE A 26 -16.95 -3.59 3.33
C ILE A 26 -17.43 -4.87 4.03
N PHE A 27 -18.75 -5.04 4.16
CA PHE A 27 -19.34 -6.17 4.90
C PHE A 27 -20.26 -7.01 4.01
N PRO A 28 -20.23 -8.35 4.14
CA PRO A 28 -21.19 -9.23 3.47
C PRO A 28 -22.64 -8.79 3.67
N PRO A 29 -23.50 -8.80 2.62
CA PRO A 29 -24.87 -8.31 2.69
C PRO A 29 -25.73 -8.96 3.80
N LEU A 30 -25.43 -10.21 4.12
CA LEU A 30 -26.13 -10.96 5.17
C LEU A 30 -25.87 -10.39 6.57
N ILE A 31 -24.66 -9.88 6.82
CA ILE A 31 -24.28 -9.29 8.11
C ILE A 31 -24.99 -7.96 8.29
N VAL A 32 -25.05 -7.13 7.24
CA VAL A 32 -25.71 -5.82 7.27
C VAL A 32 -27.20 -5.93 7.64
N LYS A 33 -27.89 -6.98 7.18
CA LYS A 33 -29.31 -7.23 7.49
C LYS A 33 -29.58 -7.67 8.93
N GLN A 34 -28.59 -8.22 9.63
CA GLN A 34 -28.75 -8.76 11.00
C GLN A 34 -28.34 -7.75 12.08
N LEU A 35 -27.74 -6.61 11.70
CA LEU A 35 -27.21 -5.62 12.63
C LEU A 35 -28.27 -4.61 13.07
N SER A 36 -28.19 -4.18 14.33
CA SER A 36 -29.10 -3.16 14.86
C SER A 36 -28.77 -1.75 14.31
N PRO A 37 -29.75 -0.84 14.19
CA PRO A 37 -29.53 0.51 13.64
C PRO A 37 -28.38 1.30 14.30
N PRO A 38 -28.18 1.25 15.64
CA PRO A 38 -27.06 1.93 16.28
C PRO A 38 -25.69 1.41 15.80
N ILE A 39 -25.57 0.10 15.58
CA ILE A 39 -24.31 -0.51 15.10
C ILE A 39 -24.06 -0.13 13.64
N LEU A 40 -25.09 -0.15 12.80
CA LEU A 40 -24.98 0.29 11.40
C LEU A 40 -24.52 1.75 11.28
N SER A 41 -25.06 2.64 12.13
CA SER A 41 -24.63 4.03 12.19
C SER A 41 -23.16 4.16 12.60
N LEU A 42 -22.71 3.37 13.59
CA LEU A 42 -21.32 3.36 14.04
C LEU A 42 -20.36 2.85 12.95
N LEU A 43 -20.69 1.74 12.30
CA LEU A 43 -19.89 1.17 11.21
C LEU A 43 -19.82 2.11 10.01
N SER A 44 -20.91 2.79 9.67
CA SER A 44 -20.92 3.79 8.61
C SER A 44 -20.03 4.99 8.96
N LYS A 45 -20.10 5.48 10.21
CA LYS A 45 -19.27 6.59 10.71
C LYS A 45 -17.77 6.27 10.66
N TYR A 46 -17.38 5.03 10.98
CA TYR A 46 -15.99 4.57 11.04
C TYR A 46 -15.61 3.65 9.88
N SER A 47 -16.31 3.74 8.75
CA SER A 47 -16.08 2.89 7.56
C SER A 47 -14.64 3.00 7.04
N HIS A 48 -14.05 4.20 7.12
CA HIS A 48 -12.68 4.50 6.73
C HIS A 48 -11.59 3.78 7.54
N VAL A 49 -11.93 3.19 8.69
CA VAL A 49 -10.99 2.42 9.52
C VAL A 49 -10.73 1.03 8.94
N PHE A 50 -11.68 0.51 8.16
CA PHE A 50 -11.57 -0.81 7.55
C PHE A 50 -10.89 -0.72 6.19
N SER A 51 -10.02 -1.68 5.89
CA SER A 51 -9.40 -1.81 4.58
C SER A 51 -10.48 -2.13 3.52
N LYS A 52 -10.52 -1.35 2.45
CA LYS A 52 -11.47 -1.54 1.34
C LYS A 52 -11.06 -2.68 0.40
N ASN A 53 -9.76 -2.94 0.29
CA ASN A 53 -9.22 -4.05 -0.50
C ASN A 53 -7.85 -4.49 0.04
N LYS A 54 -7.29 -5.56 -0.53
CA LYS A 54 -6.00 -6.12 -0.09
C LYS A 54 -4.78 -5.19 -0.21
N TYR A 55 -4.89 -4.11 -0.98
CA TYR A 55 -3.81 -3.12 -1.18
C TYR A 55 -4.08 -1.81 -0.43
N ASP A 56 -5.24 -1.68 0.23
CA ASP A 56 -5.60 -0.54 1.07
C ASP A 56 -4.89 -0.66 2.42
N VAL A 57 -3.60 -0.34 2.42
CA VAL A 57 -2.75 -0.35 3.60
C VAL A 57 -2.64 1.05 4.18
N GLY A 58 -2.83 1.16 5.49
CA GLY A 58 -2.66 2.42 6.21
C GLY A 58 -1.23 2.95 6.10
N LYS A 59 -1.08 4.28 6.02
CA LYS A 59 0.22 4.97 6.02
C LYS A 59 0.35 5.82 7.27
N ILE A 60 1.50 5.70 7.95
CA ILE A 60 1.89 6.60 9.04
C ILE A 60 2.66 7.79 8.47
N ARG A 61 2.44 8.98 9.05
CA ARG A 61 3.10 10.24 8.62
C ARG A 61 4.26 10.64 9.53
N ILE A 62 4.88 9.66 10.18
CA ILE A 62 6.02 9.86 11.10
C ILE A 62 7.36 9.76 10.35
N GLU A 63 8.48 9.90 11.07
CA GLU A 63 9.82 9.75 10.50
C GLU A 63 10.00 8.38 9.81
N PRO A 64 10.68 8.31 8.65
CA PRO A 64 11.02 7.05 8.00
C PRO A 64 11.77 6.11 8.93
N THR A 65 11.38 4.84 8.94
CA THR A 65 12.04 3.80 9.74
C THR A 65 13.46 3.54 9.22
N ARG A 66 14.46 3.62 10.11
CA ARG A 66 15.85 3.23 9.84
C ARG A 66 16.12 1.82 10.40
N ILE A 67 16.79 0.99 9.63
CA ILE A 67 17.24 -0.35 10.06
C ILE A 67 18.74 -0.25 10.35
N ASN A 68 19.14 -0.51 11.60
CA ASN A 68 20.55 -0.52 11.99
C ASN A 68 21.17 -1.86 11.58
N LEU A 69 22.20 -1.81 10.74
CA LEU A 69 22.93 -3.00 10.29
C LEU A 69 24.04 -3.35 11.27
N THR A 70 24.37 -4.64 11.35
CA THR A 70 25.54 -5.14 12.10
C THR A 70 26.81 -5.18 11.23
N SER A 71 26.66 -5.14 9.91
CA SER A 71 27.73 -5.15 8.92
C SER A 71 27.28 -4.43 7.66
N ASP A 72 28.21 -3.74 6.99
CA ASP A 72 27.96 -3.02 5.74
C ASP A 72 28.17 -3.89 4.48
N LEU A 73 28.53 -5.17 4.66
CA LEU A 73 28.71 -6.09 3.53
C LEU A 73 27.35 -6.51 2.95
N PRO A 74 27.04 -6.18 1.68
CA PRO A 74 25.75 -6.52 1.10
C PRO A 74 25.61 -8.01 0.81
N VAL A 75 24.38 -8.51 0.93
CA VAL A 75 24.00 -9.87 0.55
C VAL A 75 23.14 -9.81 -0.72
N SER A 76 23.62 -10.44 -1.79
CA SER A 76 22.90 -10.53 -3.06
C SER A 76 22.69 -12.00 -3.45
N GLN A 77 21.47 -12.47 -3.30
CA GLN A 77 21.07 -13.82 -3.70
C GLN A 77 20.42 -13.80 -5.09
N ARG A 78 20.67 -14.86 -5.86
CA ARG A 78 20.09 -15.06 -7.19
C ARG A 78 18.61 -15.43 -7.07
N ALA A 79 17.78 -14.89 -7.97
CA ALA A 79 16.40 -15.32 -8.13
C ALA A 79 16.30 -16.83 -8.42
N TYR A 80 15.30 -17.49 -7.83
CA TYR A 80 15.05 -18.90 -8.09
C TYR A 80 14.51 -19.13 -9.51
N ARG A 81 14.67 -20.36 -9.99
CA ARG A 81 13.97 -20.80 -11.20
C ARG A 81 12.51 -21.02 -10.85
N THR A 82 11.62 -20.44 -11.63
CA THR A 82 10.17 -20.57 -11.50
C THR A 82 9.62 -21.22 -12.77
N SER A 83 8.54 -21.98 -12.61
CA SER A 83 7.72 -22.45 -13.74
C SER A 83 7.01 -21.28 -14.42
N ALA A 84 6.54 -21.47 -15.66
CA ALA A 84 5.85 -20.43 -16.41
C ALA A 84 4.57 -19.93 -15.69
N THR A 85 3.85 -20.83 -15.00
CA THR A 85 2.66 -20.48 -14.23
C THR A 85 2.99 -19.60 -13.03
N GLU A 86 4.09 -19.91 -12.34
CA GLU A 86 4.57 -19.13 -11.19
C GLU A 86 5.05 -17.74 -11.63
N GLU A 87 5.80 -17.67 -12.74
CA GLU A 87 6.29 -16.40 -13.29
C GLU A 87 5.13 -15.47 -13.66
N VAL A 88 4.05 -15.99 -14.25
CA VAL A 88 2.85 -15.20 -14.56
C VAL A 88 2.22 -14.62 -13.30
N GLU A 89 2.06 -15.41 -12.24
CA GLU A 89 1.45 -14.93 -10.99
C GLU A 89 2.37 -13.94 -10.25
N ILE A 90 3.69 -14.19 -10.22
CA ILE A 90 4.68 -13.25 -9.66
C ILE A 90 4.57 -11.90 -10.37
N ASN A 91 4.61 -11.90 -11.71
CA ASN A 91 4.54 -10.67 -12.50
C ASN A 91 3.22 -9.92 -12.29
N LYS A 92 2.10 -10.65 -12.16
CA LYS A 92 0.79 -10.07 -11.85
C LYS A 92 0.77 -9.41 -10.47
N GLN A 93 1.31 -10.07 -9.43
CA GLN A 93 1.38 -9.49 -8.09
C GLN A 93 2.29 -8.27 -8.04
N VAL A 94 3.48 -8.34 -8.64
CA VAL A 94 4.43 -7.21 -8.74
C VAL A 94 3.77 -6.00 -9.40
N LYS A 95 3.09 -6.19 -10.54
CA LYS A 95 2.35 -5.10 -11.23
C LYS A 95 1.30 -4.46 -10.34
N ASN A 96 0.52 -5.27 -9.62
CA ASN A 96 -0.51 -4.73 -8.73
C ASN A 96 0.10 -3.94 -7.55
N LEU A 97 1.19 -4.44 -6.96
CA LEU A 97 1.89 -3.76 -5.86
C LEU A 97 2.54 -2.44 -6.32
N LEU A 98 3.11 -2.42 -7.53
CA LEU A 98 3.64 -1.21 -8.15
C LEU A 98 2.52 -0.19 -8.40
N ALA A 99 1.39 -0.63 -8.98
CA ALA A 99 0.23 0.24 -9.22
C ALA A 99 -0.36 0.82 -7.92
N ALA A 100 -0.33 0.04 -6.83
CA ALA A 100 -0.74 0.50 -5.50
C ALA A 100 0.31 1.38 -4.78
N GLY A 101 1.51 1.53 -5.35
CA GLY A 101 2.60 2.31 -4.75
C GLY A 101 3.15 1.72 -3.45
N LEU A 102 3.03 0.40 -3.27
CA LEU A 102 3.53 -0.33 -2.09
C LEU A 102 4.99 -0.76 -2.25
N ILE A 103 5.43 -0.96 -3.49
CA ILE A 103 6.81 -1.25 -3.85
C ILE A 103 7.29 -0.25 -4.91
N LYS A 104 8.61 -0.17 -5.09
CA LYS A 104 9.23 0.66 -6.12
C LYS A 104 10.45 -0.05 -6.71
N GLU A 105 10.80 0.30 -7.93
CA GLU A 105 12.05 -0.13 -8.55
C GLU A 105 13.26 0.48 -7.81
N SER A 106 14.35 -0.28 -7.73
CA SER A 106 15.59 0.16 -7.10
C SER A 106 16.80 -0.56 -7.68
N ASN A 107 17.96 0.09 -7.61
CA ASN A 107 19.26 -0.50 -7.98
C ASN A 107 20.06 -0.83 -6.71
N SER A 108 19.53 -1.74 -5.90
CA SER A 108 20.12 -2.13 -4.61
C SER A 108 21.27 -3.12 -4.77
N CYS A 109 22.30 -3.02 -3.92
CA CYS A 109 23.32 -4.08 -3.78
C CYS A 109 22.80 -5.30 -3.00
N TYR A 110 21.61 -5.19 -2.39
CA TYR A 110 20.93 -6.26 -1.67
C TYR A 110 19.86 -6.91 -2.54
N SER A 111 19.79 -8.23 -2.54
CA SER A 111 18.78 -9.01 -3.28
C SER A 111 18.43 -10.29 -2.55
N SER A 112 17.13 -10.60 -2.47
CA SER A 112 16.59 -11.86 -1.96
C SER A 112 15.63 -12.45 -2.99
N PRO A 113 15.66 -13.77 -3.25
CA PRO A 113 14.73 -14.40 -4.18
C PRO A 113 13.30 -14.39 -3.63
N VAL A 114 12.33 -14.39 -4.53
CA VAL A 114 10.90 -14.54 -4.23
C VAL A 114 10.49 -16.00 -4.37
N THR A 115 9.55 -16.42 -3.53
CA THR A 115 8.92 -17.75 -3.57
C THR A 115 7.41 -17.60 -3.59
N LEU A 116 6.71 -18.52 -4.26
CA LEU A 116 5.27 -18.70 -4.11
C LEU A 116 5.01 -19.81 -3.08
N ALA A 117 3.91 -19.69 -2.33
CA ALA A 117 3.50 -20.61 -1.27
C ALA A 117 2.31 -21.48 -1.71
#